data_AF-A0A4Q8XWN8-F1
#
_entry.id   AF-A0A4Q8XWN8-F1
#
_cell.length_a   1.000
_cell.length_b   1.000
_cell.length_c   1.000
_cell.angle_alpha   90.00
_cell.angle_beta   90.00
_cell.angle_gamma   90.00
#
_symmetry.space_group_name_H-M   'P 1'
#
loop_
_entity.id
_entity.type
_entity.pdbx_description
1 polymer ?
#
loop_
_entity_poly.entity_id
_entity_poly.type
_entity_poly.pdbx_seq_one_letter_code
_entity_poly.pdbx_strand_id
1 'polypeptide(L)'
;MKTSLLAYAGTFLTLLICDGIWLGLIARNFYRDQLGALMLPSPNLAVGALFYLFFAAAVVVLAVLPALSAGSIATAFIHGAILGLAAYGTYDITNLATLRNWPLAMSLVDMVWGTALTALTAAGGYLAVRFFG
;
A
#
# COMPACT_ATOMS: atom_id res chain seq x y z
N MET A 1 -16.36 -12.01 -13.69
CA MET A 1 -15.80 -12.81 -12.58
C MET A 1 -14.29 -13.04 -12.73
N LYS A 2 -13.80 -13.58 -13.86
CA LYS A 2 -12.36 -13.82 -14.06
C LYS A 2 -11.49 -12.56 -13.94
N THR A 3 -11.89 -11.47 -14.59
CA THR A 3 -11.17 -10.18 -14.56
C THR A 3 -10.97 -9.63 -13.14
N SER A 4 -12.03 -9.60 -12.32
CA SER A 4 -11.96 -9.09 -10.95
C SER A 4 -11.07 -9.95 -10.05
N LEU A 5 -11.08 -11.28 -10.27
CA LEU A 5 -10.22 -12.20 -9.52
C LEU A 5 -8.73 -12.00 -9.88
N LEU A 6 -8.42 -11.86 -11.17
CA LEU A 6 -7.06 -11.60 -11.64
C LEU A 6 -6.55 -10.22 -11.16
N ALA A 7 -7.40 -9.19 -11.21
CA ALA A 7 -7.07 -7.87 -10.68
C ALA A 7 -6.72 -7.96 -9.19
N TYR A 8 -7.60 -8.57 -8.40
CA TYR A 8 -7.39 -8.72 -6.96
C TYR A 8 -6.15 -9.54 -6.63
N ALA A 9 -5.96 -10.69 -7.29
CA ALA A 9 -4.78 -11.54 -7.06
C ALA A 9 -3.47 -10.81 -7.43
N GLY A 10 -3.42 -10.14 -8.58
CA GLY A 10 -2.26 -9.36 -9.00
C GLY A 10 -1.95 -8.22 -8.03
N THR A 11 -2.96 -7.44 -7.65
CA THR A 11 -2.84 -6.38 -6.65
C THR A 11 -2.35 -6.93 -5.31
N PHE A 12 -3.02 -7.96 -4.77
CA PHE A 12 -2.69 -8.53 -3.47
C PHE A 12 -1.27 -9.10 -3.42
N LEU A 13 -0.85 -9.84 -4.45
CA LEU A 13 0.49 -10.42 -4.50
C LEU A 13 1.57 -9.35 -4.65
N THR A 14 1.36 -8.34 -5.51
CA THR A 14 2.32 -7.22 -5.62
C THR A 14 2.45 -6.48 -4.30
N LEU A 15 1.34 -6.18 -3.64
CA LEU A 15 1.32 -5.53 -2.33
C LEU A 15 2.13 -6.35 -1.30
N LEU A 16 1.82 -7.63 -1.16
CA LEU A 16 2.45 -8.50 -0.17
C LEU A 16 3.95 -8.68 -0.42
N ILE A 17 4.37 -8.83 -1.67
CA ILE A 17 5.79 -9.02 -2.03
C ILE A 17 6.57 -7.73 -1.80
N CYS A 18 6.11 -6.61 -2.35
CA CYS A 18 6.82 -5.33 -2.25
C CYS A 18 6.91 -4.87 -0.79
N ASP A 19 5.79 -4.93 -0.07
CA ASP A 19 5.75 -4.48 1.32
C ASP A 19 6.44 -5.46 2.28
N GLY A 20 6.37 -6.77 2.02
CA GLY A 20 7.12 -7.77 2.76
C GLY A 20 8.63 -7.57 2.66
N ILE A 21 9.15 -7.21 1.48
CA ILE A 21 10.56 -6.84 1.29
C ILE A 21 10.89 -5.58 2.10
N TRP A 22 10.04 -4.56 2.04
CA TRP A 22 10.25 -3.31 2.77
C TRP A 22 10.31 -3.54 4.28
N LEU A 23 9.29 -4.17 4.86
CA LEU A 23 9.20 -4.41 6.29
C LEU A 23 10.25 -5.41 6.79
N GLY A 24 10.56 -6.43 6.00
CA GLY A 24 11.48 -7.50 6.38
C GLY A 24 12.95 -7.12 6.27
N LEU A 25 13.33 -6.37 5.22
CA LEU A 25 14.73 -6.19 4.84
C LEU A 25 15.18 -4.73 4.87
N ILE A 26 14.34 -3.79 4.43
CA ILE A 26 14.78 -2.41 4.17
C ILE A 26 14.54 -1.53 5.41
N ALA A 27 13.31 -1.51 5.91
CA ALA A 27 12.88 -0.54 6.90
C ALA A 27 12.79 -1.11 8.32
N ARG A 28 13.10 -2.40 8.52
CA ARG A 28 12.97 -3.08 9.82
C ARG A 28 13.63 -2.31 10.97
N ASN A 29 14.89 -1.91 10.79
CA ASN A 29 15.61 -1.14 11.81
C ASN A 29 15.08 0.30 11.90
N PHE A 30 14.78 0.93 10.76
CA PHE A 30 14.23 2.28 10.71
C PHE A 30 12.93 2.42 11.52
N TYR A 31 11.94 1.53 11.32
CA TYR A 31 10.70 1.58 12.10
C TYR A 31 10.95 1.38 13.60
N ARG A 32 11.83 0.44 13.97
CA ARG A 32 12.20 0.22 15.38
C ARG A 32 12.84 1.46 16.00
N ASP A 33 13.74 2.10 15.28
CA ASP A 33 14.48 3.25 15.80
C ASP A 33 13.60 4.51 15.86
N GLN A 34 12.65 4.67 14.94
CA GLN A 34 11.69 5.79 14.93
C GLN A 34 10.55 5.61 15.94
N LEU A 35 9.96 4.42 16.02
CA LEU A 35 8.78 4.18 16.85
C LEU A 35 9.12 3.74 18.28
N GLY A 36 10.25 3.04 18.49
CA GLY A 36 10.74 2.63 19.80
C GLY A 36 9.64 2.03 20.69
N ALA A 37 9.33 2.73 21.79
CA ALA A 37 8.34 2.31 22.78
C ALA A 37 6.89 2.28 22.27
N LEU A 38 6.58 2.88 21.10
CA LEU A 38 5.26 2.79 20.47
C LEU A 38 5.01 1.43 19.80
N MET A 39 6.06 0.64 19.53
CA MET A 39 5.90 -0.66 18.89
C MET A 39 5.40 -1.73 19.87
N LEU A 40 4.49 -2.57 19.38
CA LEU A 40 4.14 -3.80 20.08
C LEU A 40 5.36 -4.73 20.18
N PRO A 41 5.48 -5.54 21.25
CA PRO A 41 6.54 -6.53 21.38
C PRO A 41 6.55 -7.57 20.25
N SER A 42 5.36 -7.88 19.72
CA SER A 42 5.16 -8.77 18.58
C SER A 42 4.05 -8.24 17.68
N PRO A 43 4.25 -8.22 16.35
CA PRO A 43 3.19 -7.79 15.41
C PRO A 43 1.94 -8.67 15.52
N ASN A 44 0.76 -8.04 15.47
CA ASN A 44 -0.50 -8.76 15.35
C ASN A 44 -0.76 -9.10 13.88
N LEU A 45 -0.39 -10.32 13.48
CA LEU A 45 -0.50 -10.77 12.08
C LEU A 45 -1.94 -10.83 11.57
N ALA A 46 -2.93 -11.06 12.44
CA ALA A 46 -4.33 -11.11 12.02
C ALA A 46 -4.84 -9.72 11.61
N VAL A 47 -4.50 -8.68 12.39
CA VAL A 47 -4.85 -7.29 12.04
C VAL A 47 -4.09 -6.84 10.80
N GLY A 48 -2.82 -7.23 10.66
CA GLY A 48 -2.04 -6.99 9.43
C GLY A 48 -2.66 -7.66 8.20
N ALA A 49 -3.08 -8.92 8.31
CA ALA A 49 -3.73 -9.64 7.21
C ALA A 49 -5.05 -8.97 6.78
N LEU A 50 -5.83 -8.46 7.75
CA LEU A 50 -7.04 -7.69 7.44
C LEU A 50 -6.73 -6.45 6.60
N PHE A 51 -5.65 -5.72 6.92
CA PHE A 51 -5.19 -4.59 6.12
C PHE A 51 -4.88 -5.02 4.68
N TYR A 52 -4.06 -6.06 4.47
CA TYR A 52 -3.68 -6.47 3.11
C TYR A 52 -4.89 -6.87 2.26
N LEU A 53 -5.84 -7.62 2.84
CA LEU A 53 -7.06 -8.05 2.14
C LEU A 53 -7.96 -6.87 1.80
N PHE A 54 -8.21 -5.99 2.77
CA PHE A 54 -9.05 -4.81 2.60
C PHE A 54 -8.43 -3.81 1.61
N PHE A 55 -7.15 -3.51 1.78
CA PHE A 55 -6.47 -2.48 0.99
C PHE A 55 -6.31 -2.93 -0.46
N ALA A 56 -6.04 -4.21 -0.72
CA ALA A 56 -6.05 -4.75 -2.09
C ALA A 56 -7.41 -4.55 -2.77
N ALA A 57 -8.53 -4.76 -2.06
CA ALA A 57 -9.86 -4.50 -2.63
C ALA A 57 -10.05 -3.01 -2.96
N ALA A 58 -9.63 -2.11 -2.07
CA ALA A 58 -9.70 -0.66 -2.31
C ALA A 58 -8.89 -0.24 -3.54
N VAL A 59 -7.66 -0.76 -3.69
CA VAL A 59 -6.81 -0.48 -4.86
C VAL A 59 -7.44 -1.00 -6.15
N VAL A 60 -8.04 -2.19 -6.12
CA VAL A 60 -8.75 -2.72 -7.30
C VAL A 60 -9.86 -1.78 -7.74
N VAL A 61 -10.73 -1.38 -6.80
CA VAL A 61 -11.90 -0.56 -7.12
C VAL A 61 -11.52 0.85 -7.57
N LEU A 62 -10.55 1.47 -6.91
CA LEU A 62 -10.25 2.89 -7.08
C LEU A 62 -9.12 3.17 -8.09
N ALA A 63 -8.29 2.19 -8.42
CA ALA A 63 -7.16 2.37 -9.34
C ALA A 63 -7.15 1.36 -10.49
N VAL A 64 -7.30 0.06 -10.21
CA VAL A 64 -7.18 -0.97 -11.27
C VAL A 64 -8.38 -0.97 -12.22
N LEU A 65 -9.61 -0.93 -11.71
CA LEU A 65 -10.81 -0.91 -12.55
C LEU A 65 -10.87 0.34 -13.45
N PRO A 66 -10.64 1.57 -12.95
CA PRO A 66 -10.53 2.75 -13.82
C PRO A 66 -9.44 2.61 -14.89
N ALA A 67 -8.29 2.03 -14.54
CA ALA A 67 -7.20 1.81 -15.48
C ALA A 67 -7.55 0.80 -16.57
N LEU A 68 -8.27 -0.28 -16.23
CA LEU A 68 -8.76 -1.26 -17.20
C LEU A 68 -9.80 -0.65 -18.14
N SER A 69 -10.74 0.14 -17.62
CA SER A 69 -11.72 0.87 -18.43
C SER A 69 -11.06 1.87 -19.37
N ALA A 70 -9.98 2.54 -18.93
CA ALA A 70 -9.21 3.47 -19.74
C ALA A 70 -8.18 2.78 -20.66
N GLY A 71 -7.92 1.48 -20.49
CA GLY A 71 -6.86 0.75 -21.19
C GLY A 71 -5.44 1.30 -20.96
N SER A 72 -5.18 1.91 -19.80
CA SER A 72 -3.96 2.69 -19.55
C SER A 72 -3.29 2.32 -18.22
N ILE A 73 -2.04 1.85 -18.30
CA ILE A 73 -1.23 1.59 -17.11
C ILE A 73 -0.86 2.87 -16.37
N ALA A 74 -0.74 4.01 -17.08
CA ALA A 74 -0.50 5.30 -16.45
C ALA A 74 -1.66 5.69 -15.54
N THR A 75 -2.91 5.37 -15.92
CA THR A 75 -4.09 5.55 -15.07
C THR A 75 -3.96 4.73 -13.78
N ALA A 76 -3.48 3.48 -13.86
CA ALA A 76 -3.25 2.64 -12.68
C ALA A 76 -2.21 3.25 -11.73
N PHE A 77 -1.08 3.69 -12.28
CA PHE A 77 -0.01 4.35 -11.51
C PHE A 77 -0.51 5.62 -10.82
N ILE A 78 -1.18 6.52 -11.55
CA ILE A 78 -1.63 7.81 -11.02
C ILE A 78 -2.71 7.61 -9.96
N HIS A 79 -3.73 6.79 -10.22
CA HIS A 79 -4.80 6.55 -9.26
C HIS A 79 -4.28 5.79 -8.03
N GLY A 80 -3.36 4.84 -8.23
CA GLY A 80 -2.69 4.15 -7.14
C GLY A 80 -1.84 5.09 -6.30
N ALA A 81 -1.10 6.01 -6.91
CA ALA A 81 -0.31 7.02 -6.19
C ALA A 81 -1.21 7.96 -5.39
N ILE A 82 -2.31 8.46 -5.98
CA ILE A 82 -3.28 9.32 -5.29
C ILE A 82 -3.89 8.58 -4.09
N LEU A 83 -4.32 7.33 -4.28
CA LEU A 83 -4.88 6.51 -3.20
C LEU A 83 -3.85 6.26 -2.09
N GLY A 84 -2.62 5.92 -2.46
CA GLY A 84 -1.54 5.67 -1.50
C GLY A 84 -1.21 6.92 -0.70
N LEU A 85 -1.02 8.06 -1.36
CA LEU A 85 -0.77 9.33 -0.69
C LEU A 85 -1.92 9.72 0.24
N ALA A 86 -3.17 9.52 -0.18
CA ALA A 86 -4.32 9.80 0.65
C ALA A 86 -4.39 8.88 1.88
N ALA A 87 -4.17 7.58 1.72
CA ALA A 87 -4.24 6.61 2.81
C ALA A 87 -3.13 6.83 3.84
N TYR A 88 -1.88 6.82 3.39
CA TYR A 88 -0.71 6.97 4.26
C TYR A 88 -0.61 8.40 4.79
N GLY A 89 -0.90 9.40 3.95
CA GLY A 89 -0.96 10.80 4.37
C GLY A 89 -2.03 11.03 5.44
N THR A 90 -3.23 10.45 5.30
CA THR A 90 -4.26 10.57 6.35
C THR A 90 -3.79 10.00 7.67
N TYR A 91 -3.14 8.83 7.66
CA TYR A 91 -2.60 8.23 8.88
C TYR A 91 -1.50 9.10 9.51
N ASP A 92 -0.49 9.46 8.74
CA ASP A 92 0.70 10.16 9.23
C ASP A 92 0.44 11.61 9.61
N ILE A 93 -0.25 12.36 8.75
CA ILE A 93 -0.54 13.78 9.01
C ILE A 93 -1.47 13.90 10.23
N THR A 94 -2.42 12.99 10.39
CA THR A 94 -3.29 12.97 11.58
C THR A 94 -2.50 12.65 12.84
N ASN A 95 -1.57 11.69 12.78
CA ASN A 95 -0.72 11.37 13.93
C ASN A 95 0.23 12.52 14.28
N LEU A 96 0.83 13.20 13.29
CA LEU A 96 1.62 14.43 13.50
C LEU A 96 0.79 15.54 14.17
N ALA A 97 -0.50 15.63 13.85
CA ALA A 97 -1.39 16.64 14.42
C ALA A 97 -1.89 16.29 15.84
N THR A 98 -2.00 15.02 16.19
CA THR A 98 -2.72 14.57 17.39
C THR A 98 -1.86 13.90 18.45
N LEU A 99 -0.73 13.29 18.08
CA LEU A 99 0.14 12.54 18.99
C LEU A 99 1.40 13.32 19.34
N ARG A 100 1.74 13.35 20.64
CA ARG A 100 3.00 13.93 21.11
C ARG A 100 4.17 13.05 20.69
N ASN A 101 5.23 13.67 20.17
CA ASN A 101 6.48 13.01 19.75
C ASN A 101 6.32 12.01 18.60
N TRP A 102 5.30 12.16 17.75
CA TRP A 102 5.24 11.37 16.52
C TRP A 102 6.39 11.75 15.56
N PRO A 103 7.16 10.80 15.00
CA PRO A 103 8.38 11.14 14.27
C PRO A 103 8.10 11.65 12.85
N LEU A 104 8.49 12.90 12.56
CA LEU A 104 8.33 13.48 11.22
C LEU A 104 9.08 12.69 10.13
N ALA A 105 10.27 12.18 10.44
CA ALA A 105 11.04 11.38 9.49
C ALA A 105 10.33 10.08 9.11
N MET A 106 9.68 9.42 10.09
CA MET A 106 8.86 8.23 9.84
C MET A 106 7.72 8.58 8.89
N SER A 107 6.98 9.65 9.15
CA SER A 107 5.86 10.06 8.30
C SER A 107 6.25 10.39 6.86
N LEU A 108 7.34 11.13 6.65
CA LEU A 108 7.78 11.46 5.29
C LEU A 108 8.17 10.20 4.51
N VAL A 109 8.89 9.28 5.15
CA VAL A 109 9.29 8.01 4.53
C VAL A 109 8.08 7.12 4.26
N ASP A 110 7.16 7.00 5.21
CA ASP A 110 5.97 6.14 5.10
C ASP A 110 5.00 6.65 4.03
N MET A 111 4.81 7.97 3.93
CA MET A 111 4.01 8.57 2.86
C MET A 111 4.62 8.36 1.48
N VAL A 112 5.94 8.54 1.33
CA VAL A 112 6.64 8.32 0.04
C VAL A 112 6.56 6.85 -0.34
N TRP A 113 6.87 5.94 0.58
CA TRP A 113 6.80 4.50 0.35
C TRP A 113 5.37 4.06 0.04
N GLY A 114 4.40 4.44 0.86
CA GLY A 114 2.99 4.09 0.68
C GLY A 114 2.41 4.58 -0.65
N THR A 115 2.81 5.76 -1.10
CA THR A 115 2.47 6.29 -2.43
C THR A 115 3.05 5.41 -3.54
N ALA A 116 4.35 5.12 -3.48
CA ALA A 116 5.03 4.30 -4.49
C ALA A 116 4.52 2.86 -4.50
N LEU A 117 4.38 2.24 -3.34
CA LEU A 117 3.86 0.89 -3.13
C LEU A 117 2.46 0.74 -3.72
N THR A 118 1.56 1.68 -3.43
CA THR A 118 0.17 1.62 -3.92
C THR A 118 0.10 1.81 -5.43
N ALA A 119 0.94 2.68 -6.00
CA ALA A 119 1.06 2.86 -7.44
C ALA A 119 1.56 1.59 -8.15
N LEU A 120 2.62 0.96 -7.64
CA LEU A 120 3.16 -0.31 -8.15
C LEU A 120 2.15 -1.46 -8.00
N THR A 121 1.44 -1.50 -6.88
CA THR A 121 0.40 -2.47 -6.57
C THR A 121 -0.78 -2.38 -7.54
N ALA A 122 -1.22 -1.15 -7.87
CA ALA A 122 -2.24 -0.92 -8.89
C ALA A 122 -1.76 -1.36 -10.27
N ALA A 123 -0.53 -1.03 -10.64
CA ALA A 123 0.07 -1.47 -11.90
C ALA A 123 0.17 -3.00 -11.99
N GLY A 124 0.55 -3.69 -10.90
CA GLY A 124 0.59 -5.15 -10.80
C GLY A 124 -0.77 -5.80 -11.05
N GLY A 125 -1.83 -5.29 -10.42
CA GLY A 125 -3.20 -5.75 -10.67
C GLY A 125 -3.67 -5.53 -12.11
N TYR A 126 -3.36 -4.36 -12.68
CA TYR A 126 -3.65 -4.06 -14.09
C TYR A 126 -2.94 -5.04 -15.03
N LEU A 127 -1.63 -5.25 -14.84
CA LEU A 127 -0.83 -6.15 -15.66
C LEU A 127 -1.29 -7.61 -15.55
N ALA A 128 -1.66 -8.07 -14.35
CA ALA A 128 -2.19 -9.41 -14.16
C ALA A 128 -3.44 -9.66 -15.02
N VAL A 129 -4.35 -8.70 -15.09
CA VAL A 129 -5.51 -8.80 -15.98
C VAL A 129 -5.11 -8.75 -17.45
N ARG A 130 -4.17 -7.86 -17.83
CA ARG A 130 -3.76 -7.71 -19.24
C ARG A 130 -3.01 -8.93 -19.79
N PHE A 131 -2.29 -9.67 -18.95
CA PHE A 131 -1.53 -10.84 -19.38
C PHE A 131 -2.31 -12.15 -19.30
N PHE A 132 -3.23 -12.29 -18.34
CA PHE A 132 -3.92 -13.56 -18.05
C PHE A 132 -5.44 -13.53 -18.26
N GLY A 133 -6.02 -12.35 -18.51
CA GLY A 133 -7.46 -12.14 -18.72
C GLY A 133 -7.84 -12.15 -20.19
#